data_AF-A0A0G4FH41-F1
#
_entry.id   AF-A0A0G4FH41-F1
#
_cell.length_a   1.000
_cell.length_b   1.000
_cell.length_c   1.000
_cell.angle_alpha   90.00
_cell.angle_beta   90.00
_cell.angle_gamma   90.00
#
_symmetry.space_group_name_H-M   'P 1'
#
loop_
_entity.id
_entity.type
_entity.pdbx_description
1 polymer ?
#
loop_
_entity_poly.entity_id
_entity_poly.type
_entity_poly.pdbx_seq_one_letter_code
_entity_poly.pdbx_strand_id
1 'polypeptide(L)'
;MQQQQPDQQQQHPIEYIFVGRRTFYLLSLDDILELRATRRWLRQLFKAPQLRQRLSHSLSTQAGLRRAADGQQLLTFDDQQMGVGGLLAALCVTEAGGWSEMREAVELAGQCGRCQLPVRLTAADLHQYPNKTAYLAAPRVLAQLKMVGPHIDFGNGVTFQLFQHDNTLRAIKDQDGFEIDIDPPLPANHPYQQHRQPHDPPVRSNIDYLLTEGWVQLAPLPWDSSSVSSFVKSIVINHFKKTHQASSTDRAIDRHVDSNRLLNLLTQCPHTPVEGCTTTTSARFAAGLSSRNLVLTNARHSFVAWITVMHDGNSHTVQVWVMTSESAVCGVGDAFKDRFPQTTRLARVVLGAVISAILFER
;
A
#
# COMPACT_ATOMS: atom_id res chain seq x y z
N MET A 1 33.31 57.10 -27.87
CA MET A 1 32.18 56.17 -27.77
C MET A 1 32.72 54.84 -27.28
N GLN A 2 32.33 54.42 -26.09
CA GLN A 2 32.65 53.13 -25.48
C GLN A 2 31.66 52.08 -25.98
N GLN A 3 32.16 50.94 -26.50
CA GLN A 3 31.38 49.72 -26.62
C GLN A 3 31.78 48.79 -25.47
N GLN A 4 30.86 48.59 -24.53
CA GLN A 4 30.94 47.55 -23.51
C GLN A 4 30.72 46.19 -24.16
N GLN A 5 31.73 45.31 -24.06
CA GLN A 5 31.55 43.87 -24.23
C GLN A 5 30.72 43.32 -23.06
N PRO A 6 29.81 42.36 -23.28
CA PRO A 6 29.08 41.73 -22.19
C PRO A 6 30.02 40.84 -21.37
N ASP A 7 29.99 41.03 -20.05
CA ASP A 7 30.64 40.20 -19.05
C ASP A 7 30.40 38.70 -19.33
N GLN A 8 31.43 38.01 -19.81
CA GLN A 8 31.53 36.56 -19.68
C GLN A 8 31.72 36.25 -18.20
N GLN A 9 30.62 35.98 -17.50
CA GLN A 9 30.67 35.30 -16.21
C GLN A 9 31.53 34.03 -16.38
N GLN A 10 32.69 34.01 -15.71
CA GLN A 10 33.56 32.85 -15.62
C GLN A 10 32.76 31.66 -15.07
N GLN A 11 32.29 30.78 -15.96
CA GLN A 11 31.70 29.51 -15.59
C GLN A 11 32.79 28.65 -14.96
N HIS A 12 32.56 28.19 -13.72
CA HIS A 12 33.54 27.39 -12.98
C HIS A 12 33.77 26.06 -13.75
N PRO A 13 35.01 25.53 -13.87
CA PRO A 13 35.28 24.31 -14.64
C PRO A 13 34.45 23.08 -14.24
N ILE A 14 33.95 23.09 -13.00
CA ILE A 14 33.09 22.05 -12.42
C ILE A 14 31.62 22.18 -12.89
N GLU A 15 31.16 23.36 -13.30
CA GLU A 15 29.83 23.52 -13.88
C GLU A 15 29.68 22.66 -15.14
N TYR A 16 30.72 22.55 -15.97
CA TYR A 16 30.70 21.70 -17.17
C TYR A 16 30.52 20.21 -16.85
N ILE A 17 31.04 19.76 -15.70
CA ILE A 17 30.85 18.38 -15.21
C ILE A 17 29.41 18.15 -14.81
N PHE A 18 28.74 19.11 -14.17
CA PHE A 18 27.36 18.94 -13.68
C PHE A 18 26.26 19.39 -14.66
N VAL A 19 26.59 20.14 -15.70
CA VAL A 19 25.68 20.60 -16.76
C VAL A 19 25.50 19.51 -17.85
N GLY A 20 26.40 18.52 -17.91
CA GLY A 20 26.24 17.34 -18.76
C GLY A 20 25.09 16.44 -18.28
N ARG A 21 24.15 16.12 -19.18
CA ARG A 21 22.91 15.33 -18.91
C ARG A 21 23.12 13.95 -18.23
N ARG A 22 24.35 13.43 -18.12
CA ARG A 22 24.62 12.09 -17.58
C ARG A 22 25.29 12.09 -16.21
N THR A 23 26.17 13.05 -15.94
CA THR A 23 26.93 13.18 -14.69
C THR A 23 26.07 13.66 -13.51
N PHE A 24 25.00 14.38 -13.80
CA PHE A 24 24.01 14.85 -12.81
C PHE A 24 23.29 13.71 -12.05
N TYR A 25 23.18 12.53 -12.66
CA TYR A 25 22.59 11.34 -12.05
C TYR A 25 23.60 10.46 -11.30
N LEU A 26 24.90 10.78 -11.39
CA LEU A 26 25.95 9.98 -10.74
C LEU A 26 26.12 10.32 -9.26
N LEU A 27 25.75 11.53 -8.85
CA LEU A 27 25.79 11.93 -7.44
C LEU A 27 24.62 11.31 -6.68
N SER A 28 24.89 10.72 -5.52
CA SER A 28 23.84 10.34 -4.58
C SER A 28 23.13 11.58 -4.06
N LEU A 29 21.92 11.41 -3.51
CA LEU A 29 21.22 12.52 -2.87
C LEU A 29 22.02 13.07 -1.69
N ASP A 30 22.74 12.21 -0.97
CA ASP A 30 23.58 12.62 0.16
C ASP A 30 24.74 13.50 -0.30
N ASP A 31 25.40 13.15 -1.41
CA ASP A 31 26.44 14.00 -2.01
C ASP A 31 25.87 15.38 -2.38
N ILE A 32 24.67 15.42 -2.96
CA ILE A 32 24.01 16.69 -3.31
C ILE A 32 23.74 17.53 -2.06
N LEU A 33 23.22 16.92 -1.00
CA LEU A 33 22.93 17.61 0.25
C LEU A 33 24.21 18.16 0.90
N GLU A 34 25.28 17.36 0.94
CA GLU A 34 26.58 17.75 1.49
C GLU A 34 27.24 18.87 0.67
N LEU A 35 27.24 18.77 -0.66
CA LEU A 35 27.76 19.80 -1.56
C LEU A 35 27.01 21.13 -1.39
N ARG A 36 25.68 21.09 -1.26
CA ARG A 36 24.85 22.28 -1.01
C ARG A 36 25.06 22.87 0.37
N ALA A 37 25.35 22.06 1.39
CA ALA A 37 25.67 22.53 2.73
C ALA A 37 27.02 23.26 2.74
N THR A 38 28.02 22.68 2.08
CA THR A 38 29.43 23.12 2.16
C THR A 38 29.71 24.43 1.41
N ARG A 39 29.10 24.67 0.23
CA ARG A 39 29.40 25.89 -0.56
C ARG A 39 28.16 26.57 -1.14
N ARG A 40 28.09 27.91 -1.05
CA ARG A 40 27.00 28.72 -1.61
C ARG A 40 26.88 28.62 -3.13
N TRP A 41 28.00 28.53 -3.86
CA TRP A 41 27.98 28.45 -5.32
C TRP A 41 27.40 27.11 -5.80
N LEU A 42 27.65 25.99 -5.10
CA LEU A 42 27.05 24.68 -5.40
C LEU A 42 25.53 24.68 -5.23
N ARG A 43 24.97 25.54 -4.38
CA ARG A 43 23.51 25.73 -4.29
C ARG A 43 22.90 26.25 -5.59
N GLN A 44 23.69 26.97 -6.39
CA GLN A 44 23.26 27.51 -7.69
C GLN A 44 23.21 26.43 -8.78
N LEU A 45 23.92 25.30 -8.61
CA LEU A 45 23.88 24.17 -9.53
C LEU A 45 22.61 23.32 -9.39
N PHE A 46 22.13 23.13 -8.15
CA PHE A 46 20.96 22.30 -7.84
C PHE A 46 19.71 23.17 -7.59
N LYS A 47 19.31 23.97 -8.58
CA LYS A 47 18.07 24.77 -8.50
C LYS A 47 16.85 23.90 -8.84
N ALA A 48 15.67 24.49 -8.68
CA ALA A 48 14.40 23.80 -8.91
C ALA A 48 14.31 23.11 -10.29
N PRO A 49 14.72 23.71 -11.42
CA PRO A 49 14.65 23.03 -12.72
C PRO A 49 15.46 21.73 -12.78
N GLN A 50 16.69 21.75 -12.26
CA GLN A 50 17.57 20.58 -12.22
C GLN A 50 16.98 19.49 -11.31
N LEU A 51 16.48 19.87 -10.13
CA LEU A 51 15.87 18.92 -9.21
C LEU A 51 14.58 18.29 -9.76
N ARG A 52 13.75 19.05 -10.50
CA ARG A 52 12.58 18.50 -11.21
C ARG A 52 13.00 17.49 -12.27
N GLN A 53 14.01 17.82 -13.07
CA GLN A 53 14.55 16.89 -14.07
C GLN A 53 15.09 15.61 -13.41
N ARG A 54 15.72 15.72 -12.24
CA ARG A 54 16.13 14.54 -11.45
C ARG A 54 14.93 13.73 -11.01
N LEU A 55 13.93 14.39 -10.45
CA LEU A 55 12.74 13.76 -9.91
C LEU A 55 11.99 12.99 -10.99
N SER A 56 11.78 13.59 -12.17
CA SER A 56 11.18 12.90 -13.31
C SER A 56 11.98 11.66 -13.72
N HIS A 57 13.32 11.73 -13.69
CA HIS A 57 14.16 10.58 -13.99
C HIS A 57 14.03 9.48 -12.92
N SER A 58 14.15 9.82 -11.63
CA SER A 58 14.04 8.86 -10.52
C SER A 58 12.65 8.20 -10.46
N LEU A 59 11.57 8.96 -10.70
CA LEU A 59 10.22 8.42 -10.88
C LEU A 59 10.13 7.45 -12.04
N SER A 60 10.82 7.74 -13.15
CA SER A 60 10.80 6.86 -14.31
C SER A 60 11.57 5.56 -14.07
N THR A 61 12.59 5.53 -13.21
CA THR A 61 13.44 4.33 -13.04
C THR A 61 13.01 3.43 -11.88
N GLN A 62 12.28 3.95 -10.90
CA GLN A 62 11.81 3.18 -9.74
C GLN A 62 10.62 2.28 -10.09
N ALA A 63 10.87 0.97 -10.23
CA ALA A 63 9.83 -0.02 -10.56
C ALA A 63 8.68 -0.07 -9.54
N GLY A 64 8.95 0.18 -8.25
CA GLY A 64 7.93 0.24 -7.20
C GLY A 64 6.98 1.43 -7.31
N LEU A 65 7.33 2.45 -8.09
CA LEU A 65 6.50 3.63 -8.35
C LEU A 65 5.71 3.53 -9.65
N ARG A 66 5.80 2.39 -10.34
CA ARG A 66 4.97 2.08 -11.50
C ARG A 66 3.93 1.05 -11.09
N ARG A 67 2.73 1.19 -11.64
CA ARG A 67 1.64 0.25 -11.42
C ARG A 67 2.00 -1.13 -11.94
N ALA A 68 1.62 -2.16 -11.20
CA ALA A 68 1.78 -3.55 -11.63
C ALA A 68 0.91 -3.86 -12.87
N ALA A 69 -0.26 -3.23 -12.96
CA ALA A 69 -1.21 -3.47 -14.03
C ALA A 69 -0.73 -2.98 -15.41
N ASP A 70 -0.18 -1.79 -15.56
CA ASP A 70 0.09 -1.23 -16.91
C ASP A 70 1.41 -0.44 -17.00
N GLY A 71 2.19 -0.41 -15.92
CA GLY A 71 3.44 0.34 -15.86
C GLY A 71 3.26 1.86 -15.83
N GLN A 72 2.04 2.38 -15.76
CA GLN A 72 1.80 3.81 -15.54
C GLN A 72 2.29 4.22 -14.15
N GLN A 73 2.51 5.52 -13.94
CA GLN A 73 2.98 6.00 -12.65
C GLN A 73 1.93 5.75 -11.56
N LEU A 74 2.40 5.30 -10.40
CA LEU A 74 1.63 5.19 -9.16
C LEU A 74 1.54 6.56 -8.49
N LEU A 75 2.68 7.26 -8.43
CA LEU A 75 2.82 8.56 -7.78
C LEU A 75 3.23 9.64 -8.78
N THR A 76 2.75 10.84 -8.54
CA THR A 76 3.21 12.08 -9.16
C THR A 76 3.43 13.11 -8.06
N PHE A 77 4.21 14.15 -8.34
CA PHE A 77 4.44 15.25 -7.41
C PHE A 77 3.92 16.55 -8.02
N ASP A 78 3.36 17.43 -7.17
CA ASP A 78 3.05 18.81 -7.53
C ASP A 78 4.31 19.68 -7.60
N ASP A 79 5.27 19.24 -8.40
CA ASP A 79 6.65 19.74 -8.42
C ASP A 79 6.78 21.19 -8.90
N GLN A 80 5.79 21.68 -9.67
CA GLN A 80 5.70 23.06 -10.12
C GLN A 80 5.48 24.04 -8.95
N GLN A 81 4.69 23.62 -7.97
CA GLN A 81 4.40 24.41 -6.75
C GLN A 81 5.47 24.22 -5.68
N MET A 82 6.36 23.24 -5.84
CA MET A 82 7.44 22.98 -4.88
C MET A 82 8.63 23.92 -5.07
N GLY A 83 9.06 24.54 -3.97
CA GLY A 83 10.38 25.12 -3.86
C GLY A 83 11.48 24.05 -3.78
N VAL A 84 12.74 24.51 -3.73
CA VAL A 84 13.91 23.61 -3.68
C VAL A 84 13.86 22.61 -2.52
N GLY A 85 13.38 23.02 -1.34
CA GLY A 85 13.24 22.13 -0.18
C GLY A 85 12.26 20.99 -0.45
N GLY A 86 11.08 21.30 -0.97
CA GLY A 86 10.06 20.29 -1.33
C GLY A 86 10.55 19.33 -2.41
N LEU A 87 11.27 19.84 -3.43
CA LEU A 87 11.87 18.99 -4.46
C LEU A 87 12.93 18.04 -3.91
N LEU A 88 13.75 18.49 -2.96
CA LEU A 88 14.73 17.63 -2.28
C LEU A 88 14.04 16.57 -1.41
N ALA A 89 12.93 16.92 -0.73
CA ALA A 89 12.13 15.96 0.01
C ALA A 89 11.48 14.92 -0.92
N ALA A 90 10.90 15.35 -2.05
CA ALA A 90 10.34 14.46 -3.06
C ALA A 90 11.40 13.48 -3.62
N LEU A 91 12.61 13.97 -3.89
CA LEU A 91 13.75 13.15 -4.29
C LEU A 91 14.15 12.16 -3.20
N CYS A 92 14.22 12.59 -1.94
CA CYS A 92 14.53 11.73 -0.81
C CYS A 92 13.55 10.56 -0.71
N VAL A 93 12.26 10.85 -0.80
CA VAL A 93 11.17 9.88 -0.71
C VAL A 93 11.15 8.93 -1.92
N THR A 94 11.47 9.45 -3.11
CA THR A 94 11.55 8.67 -4.36
C THR A 94 12.76 7.74 -4.36
N GLU A 95 13.93 8.25 -3.99
CA GLU A 95 15.22 7.53 -4.06
C GLU A 95 15.45 6.60 -2.87
N ALA A 96 14.83 6.85 -1.70
CA ALA A 96 14.78 5.88 -0.62
C ALA A 96 14.07 4.58 -1.04
N GLY A 97 13.19 4.65 -2.05
CA GLY A 97 12.67 3.49 -2.76
C GLY A 97 11.79 2.55 -1.95
N GLY A 98 11.73 1.29 -2.39
CA GLY A 98 11.03 0.20 -1.70
C GLY A 98 9.51 0.19 -1.82
N TRP A 99 8.89 1.02 -2.66
CA TRP A 99 7.44 1.24 -2.69
C TRP A 99 6.52 0.03 -2.97
N SER A 100 7.04 -1.20 -3.13
CA SER A 100 6.27 -2.42 -3.43
C SER A 100 5.04 -2.62 -2.54
N GLU A 101 5.19 -2.53 -1.22
CA GLU A 101 4.13 -2.86 -0.27
C GLU A 101 3.02 -1.79 -0.28
N MET A 102 3.41 -0.51 -0.28
CA MET A 102 2.44 0.58 -0.39
C MET A 102 1.85 0.71 -1.79
N ARG A 103 2.57 0.32 -2.83
CA ARG A 103 2.01 0.24 -4.19
C ARG A 103 0.82 -0.70 -4.23
N GLU A 104 0.95 -1.90 -3.66
CA GLU A 104 -0.19 -2.84 -3.60
C GLU A 104 -1.39 -2.26 -2.85
N ALA A 105 -1.14 -1.58 -1.72
CA ALA A 105 -2.20 -0.96 -0.94
C ALA A 105 -2.91 0.19 -1.68
N VAL A 106 -2.15 1.06 -2.33
CA VAL A 106 -2.65 2.19 -3.12
C VAL A 106 -3.37 1.73 -4.39
N GLU A 107 -2.84 0.72 -5.08
CA GLU A 107 -3.51 0.12 -6.24
C GLU A 107 -4.84 -0.53 -5.85
N LEU A 108 -4.87 -1.27 -4.74
CA LEU A 108 -6.11 -1.87 -4.22
C LEU A 108 -7.11 -0.78 -3.84
N ALA A 109 -6.67 0.29 -3.17
CA ALA A 109 -7.54 1.43 -2.86
C ALA A 109 -8.10 2.07 -4.13
N GLY A 110 -7.28 2.25 -5.17
CA GLY A 110 -7.74 2.75 -6.46
C GLY A 110 -8.75 1.84 -7.13
N GLN A 111 -8.51 0.53 -7.08
CA GLN A 111 -9.43 -0.47 -7.63
C GLN A 111 -10.78 -0.48 -6.90
N CYS A 112 -10.78 -0.26 -5.59
CA CYS A 112 -11.97 -0.10 -4.77
C CYS A 112 -12.66 1.27 -4.92
N GLY A 113 -12.19 2.14 -5.82
CA GLY A 113 -12.72 3.50 -6.00
C GLY A 113 -12.46 4.43 -4.82
N ARG A 114 -11.48 4.10 -3.97
CA ARG A 114 -11.11 4.84 -2.74
C ARG A 114 -9.84 5.66 -2.90
N CYS A 115 -9.16 5.62 -4.05
CA CYS A 115 -7.98 6.43 -4.28
C CYS A 115 -7.89 6.83 -5.75
N GLN A 116 -7.59 8.10 -6.03
CA GLN A 116 -7.36 8.56 -7.39
C GLN A 116 -5.92 8.27 -7.81
N LEU A 117 -5.74 7.54 -8.92
CA LEU A 117 -4.42 7.20 -9.45
C LEU A 117 -4.11 7.99 -10.75
N PRO A 118 -2.88 8.48 -10.94
CA PRO A 118 -1.76 8.47 -9.98
C PRO A 118 -2.04 9.37 -8.76
N VAL A 119 -1.50 8.99 -7.59
CA VAL A 119 -1.58 9.82 -6.39
C VAL A 119 -0.69 11.05 -6.58
N ARG A 120 -1.24 12.25 -6.39
CA ARG A 120 -0.50 13.50 -6.52
C ARG A 120 -0.05 14.00 -5.15
N LEU A 121 1.23 13.82 -4.85
CA LEU A 121 1.84 14.29 -3.61
C LEU A 121 2.21 15.77 -3.70
N THR A 122 1.84 16.51 -2.67
CA THR A 122 2.09 17.95 -2.49
C THR A 122 3.23 18.18 -1.50
N ALA A 123 3.64 19.44 -1.34
CA ALA A 123 4.61 19.80 -0.30
C ALA A 123 4.06 19.51 1.11
N ALA A 124 2.75 19.63 1.33
CA ALA A 124 2.13 19.34 2.62
C ALA A 124 2.26 17.86 3.00
N ASP A 125 2.08 16.96 2.03
CA ASP A 125 2.26 15.52 2.24
C ASP A 125 3.72 15.20 2.64
N LEU A 126 4.69 15.84 1.97
CA LEU A 126 6.12 15.65 2.26
C LEU A 126 6.54 16.23 3.63
N HIS A 127 5.89 17.31 4.07
CA HIS A 127 6.19 17.96 5.36
C HIS A 127 5.55 17.24 6.57
N GLN A 128 4.90 16.10 6.38
CA GLN A 128 4.50 15.19 7.47
C GLN A 128 5.70 14.68 8.29
N TYR A 129 6.90 14.78 7.73
CA TYR A 129 8.17 14.55 8.41
C TYR A 129 8.99 15.84 8.48
N PRO A 130 9.56 16.18 9.65
CA PRO A 130 10.31 17.42 9.81
C PRO A 130 11.67 17.39 9.07
N ASN A 131 12.23 16.21 8.81
CA ASN A 131 13.50 16.03 8.11
C ASN A 131 13.71 14.58 7.62
N LYS A 132 14.76 14.36 6.82
CA LYS A 132 15.16 13.04 6.28
C LYS A 132 15.42 12.01 7.38
N THR A 133 16.07 12.40 8.48
CA THR A 133 16.38 11.47 9.58
C THR A 133 15.10 10.93 10.22
N ALA A 134 14.12 11.79 10.48
CA ALA A 134 12.83 11.38 11.02
C ALA A 134 12.07 10.45 10.05
N TYR A 135 12.15 10.72 8.74
CA TYR A 135 11.57 9.85 7.72
C TYR A 135 12.21 8.46 7.70
N LEU A 136 13.54 8.39 7.75
CA LEU A 136 14.29 7.13 7.72
C LEU A 136 14.25 6.35 9.05
N ALA A 137 13.95 7.02 10.17
CA ALA A 137 13.81 6.38 11.47
C ALA A 137 12.49 5.61 11.62
N ALA A 138 11.44 6.02 10.91
CA ALA A 138 10.18 5.31 10.92
C ALA A 138 10.23 4.05 10.03
N PRO A 139 9.47 2.98 10.33
CA PRO A 139 9.28 1.89 9.40
C PRO A 139 8.84 2.42 8.04
N ARG A 140 9.55 2.02 6.98
CA ARG A 140 9.43 2.62 5.65
C ARG A 140 7.98 2.63 5.14
N VAL A 141 7.23 1.54 5.30
CA VAL A 141 5.84 1.45 4.85
C VAL A 141 4.93 2.39 5.66
N LEU A 142 5.17 2.55 6.96
CA LEU A 142 4.45 3.51 7.79
C LEU A 142 4.73 4.95 7.34
N ALA A 143 5.99 5.26 7.02
CA ALA A 143 6.35 6.59 6.53
C ALA A 143 5.71 6.92 5.18
N GLN A 144 5.68 5.94 4.27
CA GLN A 144 4.97 6.05 3.00
C GLN A 144 3.46 6.22 3.22
N LEU A 145 2.85 5.43 4.12
CA LEU A 145 1.45 5.54 4.50
C LEU A 145 1.08 6.91 5.05
N LYS A 146 1.93 7.53 5.86
CA LYS A 146 1.67 8.90 6.38
C LYS A 146 1.53 9.93 5.25
N MET A 147 2.22 9.73 4.12
CA MET A 147 2.16 10.62 2.96
C MET A 147 1.01 10.29 2.00
N VAL A 148 0.77 9.00 1.72
CA VAL A 148 -0.24 8.59 0.71
C VAL A 148 -1.62 8.30 1.32
N GLY A 149 -1.69 8.00 2.61
CA GLY A 149 -2.92 7.67 3.33
C GLY A 149 -4.01 8.74 3.21
N PRO A 150 -3.70 10.05 3.33
CA PRO A 150 -4.69 11.11 3.13
C PRO A 150 -5.35 11.10 1.74
N HIS A 151 -4.78 10.40 0.76
CA HIS A 151 -5.32 10.24 -0.59
C HIS A 151 -6.18 8.98 -0.75
N ILE A 152 -6.32 8.19 0.31
CA ILE A 152 -7.26 7.07 0.40
C ILE A 152 -8.53 7.59 1.07
N ASP A 153 -9.54 7.90 0.26
CA ASP A 153 -10.83 8.48 0.64
C ASP A 153 -11.90 7.41 0.86
N PHE A 154 -12.38 7.32 2.09
CA PHE A 154 -13.47 6.45 2.51
C PHE A 154 -14.86 7.10 2.35
N GLY A 155 -14.91 8.34 1.88
CA GLY A 155 -16.13 9.12 1.73
C GLY A 155 -16.52 9.83 3.03
N ASN A 156 -17.54 10.70 2.95
CA ASN A 156 -18.03 11.50 4.08
C ASN A 156 -16.93 12.35 4.77
N GLY A 157 -15.91 12.76 4.00
CA GLY A 157 -14.77 13.53 4.52
C GLY A 157 -13.76 12.72 5.34
N VAL A 158 -13.85 11.39 5.37
CA VAL A 158 -12.91 10.53 6.10
C VAL A 158 -11.90 9.92 5.15
N THR A 159 -10.62 10.11 5.45
CA THR A 159 -9.49 9.54 4.70
C THR A 159 -8.61 8.68 5.62
N PHE A 160 -7.70 7.89 5.07
CA PHE A 160 -6.74 7.14 5.88
C PHE A 160 -5.67 8.09 6.46
N GLN A 161 -5.95 8.71 7.59
CA GLN A 161 -4.98 9.59 8.27
C GLN A 161 -4.35 8.90 9.48
N LEU A 162 -3.11 9.30 9.78
CA LEU A 162 -2.40 8.90 10.99
C LEU A 162 -2.22 10.11 11.89
N PHE A 163 -2.59 9.98 13.15
CA PHE A 163 -2.52 11.06 14.14
C PHE A 163 -1.59 10.63 15.27
N GLN A 164 -0.53 11.41 15.50
CA GLN A 164 0.43 11.17 16.58
C GLN A 164 0.05 12.01 17.80
N HIS A 165 -0.19 11.37 18.93
CA HIS A 165 -0.42 12.00 20.23
C HIS A 165 0.54 11.41 21.25
N ASP A 166 1.55 12.16 21.63
CA ASP A 166 2.62 11.70 22.53
C ASP A 166 3.18 10.34 22.08
N ASN A 167 2.91 9.28 22.85
CA ASN A 167 3.36 7.91 22.58
C ASN A 167 2.30 7.05 21.87
N THR A 168 1.15 7.62 21.53
CA THR A 168 0.01 6.92 20.94
C THR A 168 -0.15 7.32 19.49
N LEU A 169 -0.31 6.32 18.62
CA LEU A 169 -0.62 6.52 17.21
C LEU A 169 -2.08 6.14 16.98
N ARG A 170 -2.85 7.00 16.31
CA ARG A 170 -4.23 6.73 15.89
C ARG A 170 -4.34 6.68 14.37
N ALA A 171 -5.32 5.93 13.88
CA ALA A 171 -5.60 5.83 12.45
C ALA A 171 -7.07 6.13 12.13
N ILE A 172 -7.32 6.72 10.96
CA ILE A 172 -8.64 7.06 10.40
C ILE A 172 -9.36 8.22 11.12
N LYS A 173 -9.50 8.16 12.45
CA LYS A 173 -10.06 9.23 13.28
C LYS A 173 -9.10 9.59 14.40
N ASP A 174 -9.05 10.88 14.72
CA ASP A 174 -8.31 11.37 15.87
C ASP A 174 -9.16 11.35 17.14
N GLN A 175 -9.49 10.14 17.61
CA GLN A 175 -10.38 9.92 18.77
C GLN A 175 -9.93 8.67 19.53
N ASP A 176 -10.29 8.61 20.81
CA ASP A 176 -10.13 7.40 21.62
C ASP A 176 -10.83 6.20 20.95
N GLY A 177 -10.18 5.04 20.97
CA GLY A 177 -10.65 3.81 20.34
C GLY A 177 -10.10 3.58 18.92
N PHE A 178 -9.40 4.57 18.36
CA PHE A 178 -8.75 4.49 17.05
C PHE A 178 -7.23 4.32 17.14
N GLU A 179 -6.74 3.88 18.30
CA GLU A 179 -5.33 3.58 18.52
C GLU A 179 -4.87 2.37 17.71
N ILE A 180 -3.62 2.45 17.25
CA ILE A 180 -2.90 1.34 16.64
C ILE A 180 -1.53 1.20 17.29
N ASP A 181 -1.12 -0.05 17.53
CA ASP A 181 0.24 -0.35 17.97
C ASP A 181 1.05 -0.81 16.78
N ILE A 182 2.15 -0.11 16.50
CA ILE A 182 3.12 -0.51 15.48
C ILE A 182 4.16 -1.41 16.12
N ASP A 183 4.44 -2.53 15.46
CA ASP A 183 5.36 -3.57 15.94
C ASP A 183 5.07 -4.06 17.38
N PRO A 184 3.81 -4.40 17.70
CA PRO A 184 3.43 -4.77 19.05
C PRO A 184 4.22 -6.00 19.53
N PRO A 185 4.38 -6.18 20.86
CA PRO A 185 4.82 -7.46 21.39
C PRO A 185 3.80 -8.55 21.01
N LEU A 186 4.31 -9.61 20.37
CA LEU A 186 3.53 -10.77 19.97
C LEU A 186 3.90 -11.96 20.88
N PRO A 187 2.93 -12.83 21.24
CA PRO A 187 3.22 -14.04 22.00
C PRO A 187 4.25 -14.93 21.33
N ALA A 188 4.95 -15.75 22.12
CA ALA A 188 5.83 -16.79 21.59
C ALA A 188 5.06 -17.70 20.62
N ASN A 189 5.71 -18.08 19.51
CA ASN A 189 5.12 -18.87 18.42
C ASN A 189 4.01 -18.17 17.62
N HIS A 190 3.83 -16.85 17.78
CA HIS A 190 2.94 -16.11 16.89
C HIS A 190 3.50 -16.16 15.46
N PRO A 191 2.69 -16.51 14.43
CA PRO A 191 3.19 -16.72 13.07
C PRO A 191 3.87 -15.46 12.50
N TYR A 192 3.37 -14.27 12.86
CA TYR A 192 3.98 -13.02 12.39
C TYR A 192 5.28 -12.65 13.11
N GLN A 193 5.61 -13.30 14.24
CA GLN A 193 6.91 -13.11 14.86
C GLN A 193 8.03 -13.71 13.99
N GLN A 194 7.78 -14.87 13.37
CA GLN A 194 8.75 -15.56 12.51
C GLN A 194 8.96 -14.86 11.16
N HIS A 195 7.99 -14.05 10.75
CA HIS A 195 7.98 -13.38 9.44
C HIS A 195 8.02 -11.86 9.54
N ARG A 196 8.34 -11.32 10.71
CA ARG A 196 8.38 -9.87 10.98
C ARG A 196 9.37 -9.19 10.04
N GLN A 197 8.93 -8.13 9.37
CA GLN A 197 9.77 -7.29 8.51
C GLN A 197 9.98 -5.91 9.17
N PRO A 198 11.22 -5.49 9.45
CA PRO A 198 11.47 -4.21 10.12
C PRO A 198 10.90 -2.99 9.39
N HIS A 199 10.85 -3.04 8.05
CA HIS A 199 10.36 -1.94 7.22
C HIS A 199 8.84 -1.96 7.01
N ASP A 200 8.18 -3.08 7.28
CA ASP A 200 6.72 -3.30 7.21
C ASP A 200 6.26 -4.15 8.41
N PRO A 201 6.37 -3.64 9.65
CA PRO A 201 6.16 -4.43 10.86
C PRO A 201 4.67 -4.73 11.10
N PRO A 202 4.33 -5.76 11.90
CA PRO A 202 2.96 -6.05 12.33
C PRO A 202 2.26 -4.84 12.96
N VAL A 203 0.93 -4.80 12.85
CA VAL A 203 0.10 -3.74 13.43
C VAL A 203 -1.03 -4.35 14.23
N ARG A 204 -1.22 -3.90 15.47
CA ARG A 204 -2.40 -4.25 16.28
C ARG A 204 -3.43 -3.13 16.17
N SER A 205 -4.67 -3.48 15.90
CA SER A 205 -5.77 -2.52 15.82
C SER A 205 -7.12 -3.15 16.17
N ASN A 206 -8.01 -2.33 16.74
CA ASN A 206 -9.42 -2.64 16.97
C ASN A 206 -10.34 -1.94 15.97
N ILE A 207 -9.80 -1.24 14.98
CA ILE A 207 -10.59 -0.40 14.07
C ILE A 207 -11.32 -1.28 13.05
N ASP A 208 -12.63 -1.09 12.92
CA ASP A 208 -13.43 -1.70 11.87
C ASP A 208 -14.49 -0.74 11.33
N TYR A 209 -15.19 -1.16 10.28
CA TYR A 209 -16.26 -0.40 9.66
C TYR A 209 -17.57 -1.20 9.65
N LEU A 210 -18.62 -0.60 10.21
CA LEU A 210 -19.99 -1.12 10.19
C LEU A 210 -20.87 -0.21 9.33
N LEU A 211 -21.75 -0.79 8.51
CA LEU A 211 -22.59 -0.02 7.61
C LEU A 211 -23.52 0.97 8.34
N THR A 212 -24.00 0.60 9.53
CA THR A 212 -24.94 1.39 10.33
C THR A 212 -24.26 2.43 11.24
N GLU A 213 -23.03 2.16 11.67
CA GLU A 213 -22.33 2.97 12.69
C GLU A 213 -21.09 3.70 12.12
N GLY A 214 -20.68 3.36 10.90
CA GLY A 214 -19.46 3.84 10.28
C GLY A 214 -18.21 3.22 10.92
N TRP A 215 -17.18 4.04 11.09
CA TRP A 215 -15.94 3.63 11.74
C TRP A 215 -16.12 3.49 13.25
N VAL A 216 -15.79 2.32 13.77
CA VAL A 216 -15.96 1.93 15.17
C VAL A 216 -14.72 1.23 15.72
N GLN A 217 -14.60 1.21 17.04
CA GLN A 217 -13.71 0.32 17.77
C GLN A 217 -14.45 -0.99 18.07
N LEU A 218 -13.93 -2.12 17.60
CA LEU A 218 -14.41 -3.44 18.02
C LEU A 218 -13.95 -3.73 19.46
N ALA A 219 -14.89 -4.16 20.30
CA ALA A 219 -14.60 -4.66 21.64
C ALA A 219 -14.63 -6.20 21.67
N PRO A 220 -13.87 -6.88 22.56
CA PRO A 220 -12.77 -6.39 23.41
C PRO A 220 -11.36 -6.79 22.91
N LEU A 221 -11.23 -7.57 21.83
CA LEU A 221 -9.96 -8.16 21.41
C LEU A 221 -9.49 -7.62 20.05
N PRO A 222 -8.20 -7.29 19.91
CA PRO A 222 -7.67 -6.71 18.68
C PRO A 222 -7.29 -7.74 17.62
N TRP A 223 -7.21 -7.21 16.41
CA TRP A 223 -6.60 -7.86 15.27
C TRP A 223 -5.13 -7.48 15.20
N ASP A 224 -4.27 -8.49 15.18
CA ASP A 224 -2.89 -8.36 14.76
C ASP A 224 -2.86 -8.55 13.24
N SER A 225 -2.60 -7.49 12.49
CA SER A 225 -2.26 -7.58 11.07
C SER A 225 -0.81 -7.99 10.90
N SER A 226 -0.53 -8.83 9.91
CA SER A 226 0.83 -9.30 9.63
C SER A 226 1.83 -8.18 9.32
N SER A 227 1.36 -7.05 8.83
CA SER A 227 2.17 -5.87 8.54
C SER A 227 1.35 -4.57 8.42
N VAL A 228 2.03 -3.42 8.31
CA VAL A 228 1.39 -2.13 8.03
C VAL A 228 0.65 -2.17 6.69
N SER A 229 1.26 -2.69 5.64
CA SER A 229 0.59 -2.81 4.34
C SER A 229 -0.61 -3.76 4.40
N SER A 230 -0.52 -4.87 5.16
CA SER A 230 -1.63 -5.79 5.38
C SER A 230 -2.78 -5.14 6.15
N PHE A 231 -2.48 -4.27 7.12
CA PHE A 231 -3.47 -3.49 7.87
C PHE A 231 -4.23 -2.55 6.94
N VAL A 232 -3.51 -1.72 6.15
CA VAL A 232 -4.13 -0.77 5.20
C VAL A 232 -5.01 -1.49 4.19
N LYS A 233 -4.49 -2.56 3.58
CA LYS A 233 -5.26 -3.36 2.60
C LYS A 233 -6.52 -3.96 3.23
N SER A 234 -6.45 -4.45 4.48
CA SER A 234 -7.61 -5.00 5.19
C SER A 234 -8.67 -3.95 5.48
N ILE A 235 -8.27 -2.74 5.90
CA ILE A 235 -9.18 -1.61 6.10
C ILE A 235 -9.88 -1.23 4.79
N VAL A 236 -9.14 -1.15 3.68
CA VAL A 236 -9.71 -0.87 2.35
C VAL A 236 -10.73 -1.93 1.92
N ILE A 237 -10.39 -3.22 2.07
CA ILE A 237 -11.29 -4.33 1.72
C ILE A 237 -12.54 -4.33 2.59
N ASN A 238 -12.39 -4.18 3.92
CA ASN A 238 -13.52 -4.16 4.84
C ASN A 238 -14.46 -3.01 4.53
N HIS A 239 -13.92 -1.81 4.31
CA HIS A 239 -14.74 -0.66 3.93
C HIS A 239 -15.45 -0.88 2.59
N PHE A 240 -14.74 -1.37 1.57
CA PHE A 240 -15.34 -1.67 0.26
C PHE A 240 -16.48 -2.70 0.37
N LYS A 241 -16.23 -3.81 1.06
CA LYS A 241 -17.21 -4.89 1.31
C LYS A 241 -18.50 -4.37 1.94
N LYS A 242 -18.41 -3.39 2.85
CA LYS A 242 -19.56 -2.87 3.59
C LYS A 242 -20.31 -1.78 2.82
N THR A 243 -19.62 -1.02 1.98
CA THR A 243 -20.19 0.14 1.27
C THR A 243 -20.62 -0.14 -0.16
N HIS A 244 -20.18 -1.25 -0.75
CA HIS A 244 -20.54 -1.64 -2.12
C HIS A 244 -21.43 -2.88 -2.12
N GLN A 245 -22.32 -2.94 -3.10
CA GLN A 245 -23.11 -4.14 -3.36
C GLN A 245 -22.18 -5.20 -3.96
N ALA A 246 -21.66 -6.08 -3.12
CA ALA A 246 -20.90 -7.25 -3.53
C ALA A 246 -21.75 -8.51 -3.42
N SER A 247 -21.61 -9.41 -4.38
CA SER A 247 -22.15 -10.76 -4.29
C SER A 247 -21.13 -11.67 -3.63
N SER A 248 -21.61 -12.67 -2.88
CA SER A 248 -20.73 -13.63 -2.22
C SER A 248 -21.28 -15.04 -2.25
N THR A 249 -20.37 -16.01 -2.17
CA THR A 249 -20.67 -17.40 -1.86
C THR A 249 -19.69 -17.89 -0.79
N ASP A 250 -20.12 -18.84 0.03
CA ASP A 250 -19.31 -19.35 1.13
C ASP A 250 -19.58 -20.81 1.47
N ARG A 251 -18.55 -21.47 1.99
CA ARG A 251 -18.62 -22.84 2.50
C ARG A 251 -17.62 -23.05 3.64
N ALA A 252 -18.01 -23.88 4.60
CA ALA A 252 -17.10 -24.55 5.50
C ALA A 252 -16.50 -25.75 4.77
N ILE A 253 -15.17 -25.81 4.68
CA ILE A 253 -14.43 -26.84 3.95
C ILE A 253 -13.44 -27.47 4.91
N ASP A 254 -13.32 -28.80 4.91
CA ASP A 254 -12.31 -29.48 5.72
C ASP A 254 -10.90 -28.98 5.35
N ARG A 255 -10.13 -28.58 6.37
CA ARG A 255 -8.82 -27.94 6.22
C ARG A 255 -7.77 -28.84 5.55
N HIS A 256 -8.00 -30.15 5.53
CA HIS A 256 -7.11 -31.17 4.99
C HIS A 256 -7.43 -31.54 3.52
N VAL A 257 -8.53 -31.03 2.97
CA VAL A 257 -8.89 -31.21 1.55
C VAL A 257 -7.79 -30.67 0.63
N ASP A 258 -7.62 -31.32 -0.52
CA ASP A 258 -6.67 -30.94 -1.57
C ASP A 258 -5.24 -30.78 -1.02
N SER A 259 -4.77 -31.79 -0.28
CA SER A 259 -3.41 -31.82 0.31
C SER A 259 -3.13 -30.63 1.24
N ASN A 260 -4.09 -30.29 2.10
CA ASN A 260 -4.01 -29.17 3.05
C ASN A 260 -3.89 -27.78 2.39
N ARG A 261 -4.36 -27.59 1.15
CA ARG A 261 -4.18 -26.33 0.42
C ARG A 261 -4.65 -25.10 1.19
N LEU A 262 -5.85 -25.14 1.80
CA LEU A 262 -6.38 -24.02 2.60
C LEU A 262 -5.57 -23.76 3.86
N LEU A 263 -5.14 -24.83 4.55
CA LEU A 263 -4.30 -24.71 5.73
C LEU A 263 -2.94 -24.11 5.36
N ASN A 264 -2.31 -24.55 4.28
CA ASN A 264 -1.05 -24.02 3.79
C ASN A 264 -1.16 -22.53 3.43
N LEU A 265 -2.27 -22.11 2.80
CA LEU A 265 -2.53 -20.70 2.54
C LEU A 265 -2.58 -19.88 3.84
N LEU A 266 -3.08 -20.44 4.95
CA LEU A 266 -3.16 -19.74 6.23
C LEU A 266 -1.83 -19.73 7.00
N THR A 267 -1.03 -20.79 6.88
CA THR A 267 0.18 -20.99 7.70
C THR A 267 1.47 -20.56 7.01
N GLN A 268 1.51 -20.48 5.68
CA GLN A 268 2.67 -19.97 4.96
C GLN A 268 2.94 -18.50 5.31
N CYS A 269 4.17 -18.06 5.06
CA CYS A 269 4.58 -16.68 5.29
C CYS A 269 3.57 -15.67 4.66
N PRO A 270 3.08 -14.70 5.44
CA PRO A 270 2.06 -13.75 4.98
C PRO A 270 2.57 -12.84 3.84
N HIS A 271 3.89 -12.69 3.72
CA HIS A 271 4.54 -11.91 2.68
C HIS A 271 4.86 -12.70 1.41
N THR A 272 4.61 -14.02 1.40
CA THR A 272 4.81 -14.83 0.20
C THR A 272 3.67 -14.56 -0.78
N PRO A 273 3.99 -14.15 -2.04
CA PRO A 273 2.97 -13.98 -3.07
C PRO A 273 2.22 -15.29 -3.31
N VAL A 274 0.92 -15.19 -3.56
CA VAL A 274 0.07 -16.35 -3.87
C VAL A 274 -0.25 -16.31 -5.36
N GLU A 275 0.01 -17.42 -6.06
CA GLU A 275 -0.30 -17.54 -7.48
C GLU A 275 -1.78 -17.24 -7.74
N GLY A 276 -2.05 -16.47 -8.80
CA GLY A 276 -3.40 -16.01 -9.14
C GLY A 276 -3.91 -14.85 -8.30
N CYS A 277 -3.14 -14.37 -7.32
CA CYS A 277 -3.48 -13.19 -6.53
C CYS A 277 -2.64 -11.98 -6.94
N THR A 278 -3.24 -10.80 -6.87
CA THR A 278 -2.58 -9.52 -7.11
C THR A 278 -1.98 -8.95 -5.83
N THR A 279 -2.63 -9.20 -4.69
CA THR A 279 -2.10 -8.93 -3.36
C THR A 279 -2.79 -9.80 -2.32
N THR A 280 -2.19 -9.93 -1.15
CA THR A 280 -2.76 -10.64 -0.01
C THR A 280 -2.70 -9.82 1.27
N THR A 281 -3.61 -10.12 2.19
CA THR A 281 -3.56 -9.60 3.57
C THR A 281 -3.76 -10.75 4.53
N SER A 282 -3.10 -10.69 5.69
CA SER A 282 -3.26 -11.67 6.76
C SER A 282 -3.44 -10.94 8.08
N ALA A 283 -4.44 -11.37 8.83
CA ALA A 283 -4.69 -10.88 10.18
C ALA A 283 -5.04 -12.04 11.11
N ARG A 284 -4.71 -11.90 12.38
CA ARG A 284 -5.02 -12.86 13.43
C ARG A 284 -5.69 -12.14 14.58
N PHE A 285 -6.84 -12.65 14.98
CA PHE A 285 -7.55 -12.19 16.16
C PHE A 285 -6.96 -12.83 17.40
N ALA A 286 -6.94 -12.10 18.52
CA ALA A 286 -6.36 -12.61 19.77
C ALA A 286 -6.99 -13.92 20.28
N ALA A 287 -8.25 -14.23 19.91
CA ALA A 287 -8.90 -15.51 20.23
C ALA A 287 -8.47 -16.70 19.34
N GLY A 288 -7.42 -16.57 18.53
CA GLY A 288 -6.87 -17.65 17.70
C GLY A 288 -7.46 -17.75 16.29
N LEU A 289 -8.45 -16.91 15.96
CA LEU A 289 -9.03 -16.82 14.63
C LEU A 289 -8.01 -16.21 13.66
N SER A 290 -7.65 -16.95 12.62
CA SER A 290 -6.75 -16.48 11.56
C SER A 290 -7.56 -16.17 10.31
N SER A 291 -7.27 -15.07 9.66
CA SER A 291 -7.91 -14.63 8.42
C SER A 291 -6.87 -14.28 7.38
N ARG A 292 -7.08 -14.71 6.14
CA ARG A 292 -6.27 -14.32 4.99
C ARG A 292 -7.18 -13.91 3.84
N ASN A 293 -6.97 -12.70 3.34
CA ASN A 293 -7.61 -12.20 2.13
C ASN A 293 -6.67 -12.38 0.94
N LEU A 294 -7.21 -12.90 -0.15
CA LEU A 294 -6.52 -13.19 -1.41
C LEU A 294 -7.21 -12.39 -2.52
N VAL A 295 -6.65 -11.25 -2.89
CA VAL A 295 -7.25 -10.38 -3.91
C VAL A 295 -6.91 -10.95 -5.29
N LEU A 296 -7.93 -11.20 -6.10
CA LEU A 296 -7.82 -11.90 -7.40
C LEU A 296 -7.64 -10.93 -8.57
N THR A 297 -8.14 -9.71 -8.41
CA THR A 297 -8.24 -8.71 -9.47
C THR A 297 -7.25 -7.57 -9.26
N ASN A 298 -6.92 -6.84 -10.32
CA ASN A 298 -6.11 -5.61 -10.29
C ASN A 298 -6.82 -4.53 -11.12
N ALA A 299 -6.15 -3.38 -11.29
CA ALA A 299 -6.65 -2.26 -12.09
C ALA A 299 -6.99 -2.57 -13.56
N ARG A 300 -6.62 -3.74 -14.13
CA ARG A 300 -7.09 -4.16 -15.45
C ARG A 300 -8.52 -4.70 -15.45
N HIS A 301 -9.05 -5.03 -14.28
CA HIS A 301 -10.39 -5.56 -14.11
C HIS A 301 -11.34 -4.43 -13.73
N SER A 302 -12.53 -4.42 -14.32
CA SER A 302 -13.58 -3.44 -14.02
C SER A 302 -14.37 -3.73 -12.73
N PHE A 303 -13.94 -4.75 -11.98
CA PHE A 303 -14.58 -5.21 -10.75
C PHE A 303 -13.50 -5.65 -9.75
N VAL A 304 -13.87 -5.76 -8.48
CA VAL A 304 -13.03 -6.26 -7.40
C VAL A 304 -13.52 -7.65 -7.02
N ALA A 305 -12.61 -8.63 -6.99
CA ALA A 305 -12.89 -9.95 -6.44
C ALA A 305 -11.77 -10.41 -5.52
N TRP A 306 -12.15 -11.07 -4.43
CA TRP A 306 -11.22 -11.62 -3.46
C TRP A 306 -11.79 -12.86 -2.76
N ILE A 307 -10.90 -13.63 -2.16
CA ILE A 307 -11.23 -14.78 -1.32
C ILE A 307 -10.85 -14.44 0.11
N THR A 308 -11.76 -14.67 1.05
CA THR A 308 -11.43 -14.66 2.47
C THR A 308 -11.37 -16.10 2.96
N VAL A 309 -10.23 -16.49 3.53
CA VAL A 309 -10.02 -17.78 4.17
C VAL A 309 -9.90 -17.53 5.67
N MET A 310 -10.77 -18.13 6.46
CA MET A 310 -10.78 -17.94 7.92
C MET A 310 -10.78 -19.27 8.65
N HIS A 311 -9.95 -19.37 9.67
CA HIS A 311 -9.79 -20.58 10.45
C HIS A 311 -9.76 -20.27 11.93
N ASP A 312 -10.67 -20.89 12.66
CA ASP A 312 -10.55 -21.03 14.10
C ASP A 312 -9.58 -22.20 14.36
N GLY A 313 -8.49 -21.94 15.08
CA GLY A 313 -7.41 -22.90 15.33
C GLY A 313 -7.87 -24.27 15.85
N ASN A 314 -9.01 -24.32 16.53
CA ASN A 314 -9.59 -25.54 17.10
C ASN A 314 -10.51 -26.30 16.13
N SER A 315 -10.85 -25.72 14.98
CA SER A 315 -11.76 -26.32 14.01
C SER A 315 -11.03 -27.19 12.99
N HIS A 316 -11.71 -28.27 12.58
CA HIS A 316 -11.32 -29.11 11.44
C HIS A 316 -11.72 -28.47 10.09
N THR A 317 -12.58 -27.45 10.12
CA THR A 317 -13.04 -26.75 8.93
C THR A 317 -12.48 -25.34 8.85
N VAL A 318 -12.18 -24.91 7.63
CA VAL A 318 -11.87 -23.54 7.26
C VAL A 318 -13.08 -22.97 6.56
N GLN A 319 -13.48 -21.77 6.96
CA GLN A 319 -14.55 -21.04 6.28
C GLN A 319 -13.94 -20.26 5.11
N VAL A 320 -14.45 -20.51 3.91
CA VAL A 320 -14.00 -19.88 2.67
C VAL A 320 -15.15 -19.07 2.12
N TRP A 321 -14.92 -17.77 1.91
CA TRP A 321 -15.82 -16.90 1.18
C TRP A 321 -15.16 -16.42 -0.10
N VAL A 322 -15.94 -16.36 -1.17
CA VAL A 322 -15.57 -15.65 -2.40
C VAL A 322 -16.52 -14.48 -2.56
N MET A 323 -15.96 -13.28 -2.68
CA MET A 323 -16.72 -12.04 -2.87
C MET A 323 -16.35 -11.39 -4.19
N THR A 324 -17.33 -10.73 -4.81
CA THR A 324 -17.12 -10.03 -6.07
C THR A 324 -18.08 -8.87 -6.28
N SER A 325 -17.59 -7.83 -6.96
CA SER A 325 -18.40 -6.77 -7.55
C SER A 325 -18.61 -6.95 -9.07
N GLU A 326 -18.29 -8.13 -9.61
CA GLU A 326 -18.59 -8.49 -11.01
C GLU A 326 -20.10 -8.35 -11.24
N SER A 327 -20.49 -7.73 -12.36
CA SER A 327 -21.90 -7.63 -12.73
C SER A 327 -22.46 -9.03 -13.03
N ALA A 328 -23.58 -9.37 -12.43
CA ALA A 328 -24.21 -10.67 -12.65
C ALA A 328 -24.65 -10.81 -14.11
N VAL A 329 -24.31 -11.93 -14.74
CA VAL A 329 -24.83 -12.29 -16.06
C VAL A 329 -26.34 -12.54 -15.93
N CYS A 330 -27.14 -11.94 -16.81
CA CYS A 330 -28.59 -12.14 -16.84
C CYS A 330 -28.98 -13.36 -17.70
N GLY A 331 -30.07 -14.03 -17.34
CA GLY A 331 -30.64 -15.13 -18.14
C GLY A 331 -29.87 -16.45 -18.08
N VAL A 332 -28.98 -16.61 -17.09
CA VAL A 332 -28.24 -17.85 -16.81
C VAL A 332 -28.74 -18.48 -15.50
N GLY A 333 -28.21 -19.67 -15.14
CA GLY A 333 -28.55 -20.34 -13.90
C GLY A 333 -28.25 -19.50 -12.65
N ASP A 334 -28.91 -19.83 -11.53
CA ASP A 334 -28.76 -19.11 -10.26
C ASP A 334 -27.41 -19.36 -9.57
N ALA A 335 -26.66 -20.37 -10.01
CA ALA A 335 -25.39 -20.74 -9.41
C ALA A 335 -24.36 -19.60 -9.54
N PHE A 336 -23.53 -19.44 -8.50
CA PHE A 336 -22.53 -18.37 -8.44
C PHE A 336 -21.60 -18.37 -9.67
N LYS A 337 -21.20 -19.57 -10.14
CA LYS A 337 -20.33 -19.73 -11.32
C LYS A 337 -20.94 -19.23 -12.62
N ASP A 338 -22.26 -19.34 -12.74
CA ASP A 338 -22.98 -18.97 -13.96
C ASP A 338 -23.17 -17.45 -13.97
N ARG A 339 -23.50 -16.87 -12.81
CA ARG A 339 -23.71 -15.43 -12.64
C ARG A 339 -22.41 -14.62 -12.64
N PHE A 340 -21.31 -15.18 -12.13
CA PHE A 340 -20.01 -14.50 -11.96
C PHE A 340 -18.84 -15.34 -12.52
N PRO A 341 -18.81 -15.55 -13.85
CA PRO A 341 -17.87 -16.46 -14.48
C PRO A 341 -16.41 -16.00 -14.40
N GLN A 342 -16.13 -14.68 -14.43
CA GLN A 342 -14.75 -14.20 -14.38
C GLN A 342 -14.15 -14.40 -12.99
N THR A 343 -14.91 -14.07 -11.95
CA THR A 343 -14.56 -14.31 -10.54
C THR A 343 -14.30 -15.79 -10.32
N THR A 344 -15.20 -16.65 -10.78
CA THR A 344 -15.08 -18.08 -10.61
C THR A 344 -13.83 -18.63 -11.28
N ARG A 345 -13.52 -18.18 -12.49
CA ARG A 345 -12.29 -18.57 -13.20
C ARG A 345 -11.04 -18.15 -12.44
N LEU A 346 -10.99 -16.93 -11.92
CA LEU A 346 -9.84 -16.44 -11.13
C LEU A 346 -9.69 -17.20 -9.81
N ALA A 347 -10.81 -17.42 -9.10
CA ALA A 347 -10.81 -18.14 -7.83
C ALA A 347 -10.36 -19.60 -8.00
N ARG A 348 -10.71 -20.24 -9.12
CA ARG A 348 -10.28 -21.62 -9.46
C ARG A 348 -8.77 -21.81 -9.49
N VAL A 349 -8.02 -20.80 -9.95
CA VAL A 349 -6.55 -20.84 -9.98
C VAL A 349 -6.00 -20.93 -8.55
N VAL A 350 -6.57 -20.13 -7.64
CA VAL A 350 -6.11 -20.03 -6.25
C VAL A 350 -6.58 -21.22 -5.41
N LEU A 351 -7.83 -21.64 -5.57
CA LEU A 351 -8.44 -22.70 -4.76
C LEU A 351 -8.14 -24.11 -5.27
N GLY A 352 -7.75 -24.29 -6.53
CA GLY A 352 -7.60 -25.62 -7.12
C GLY A 352 -8.94 -26.27 -7.46
N ALA A 353 -8.89 -27.38 -8.20
CA ALA A 353 -10.09 -28.00 -8.78
C ALA A 353 -11.05 -28.54 -7.71
N VAL A 354 -10.52 -29.24 -6.69
CA VAL A 354 -11.33 -29.93 -5.67
C VAL A 354 -12.12 -28.92 -4.82
N ILE A 355 -11.44 -27.91 -4.27
CA ILE A 355 -12.09 -26.90 -3.42
C ILE A 355 -13.07 -26.05 -4.24
N SER A 356 -12.72 -25.73 -5.49
CA SER A 356 -13.61 -24.98 -6.39
C SER A 356 -14.89 -25.74 -6.71
N ALA A 357 -14.83 -27.06 -6.89
CA ALA A 357 -16.02 -27.88 -7.10
C ALA A 357 -16.96 -27.83 -5.89
N ILE A 358 -16.40 -27.95 -4.67
CA ILE A 358 -17.16 -27.83 -3.41
C ILE A 358 -17.86 -26.47 -3.29
N LEU A 359 -17.16 -25.39 -3.69
CA LEU A 359 -17.63 -24.03 -3.51
C LEU A 359 -18.65 -23.59 -4.58
N PHE A 360 -18.47 -24.00 -5.84
CA PHE A 360 -19.20 -23.43 -6.97
C PHE A 360 -20.17 -24.38 -7.71
N GLU A 361 -20.10 -25.69 -7.47
CA GLU A 361 -20.82 -26.68 -8.31
C GLU A 361 -22.07 -27.28 -7.65
N ARG A 362 -22.60 -26.64 -6.59
CA ARG A 362 -23.89 -26.97 -5.98
C ARG A 362 -24.89 -25.84 -6.08
#